data_AF-A0A0X1RXF0-F1
#
_entry.id   AF-A0A0X1RXF0-F1
#
_cell.length_a   1.000
_cell.length_b   1.000
_cell.length_c   1.000
_cell.angle_alpha   90.00
_cell.angle_beta   90.00
_cell.angle_gamma   90.00
#
_symmetry.space_group_name_H-M   'P 1'
#
loop_
_entity.id
_entity.type
_entity.pdbx_description
1 polymer ?
#
loop_
_entity_poly.entity_id
_entity_poly.type
_entity_poly.pdbx_seq_one_letter_code
_entity_poly.pdbx_strand_id
1 'polypeptide(L)'
;MLTVKISREDVSYVVEVMTQATLDVKSMTVKSLHDMVYTLGRLAHINDVHFFIPSDLETSLVKSLQVEYPGEVYEHRITVQ
;
A
#
# COMPACT_ATOMS: atom_id res chain seq x y z
N MET A 1 5.39 -5.29 -11.98
CA MET A 1 5.78 -5.33 -10.56
C MET A 1 5.91 -3.91 -10.04
N LEU A 2 5.10 -3.57 -9.05
CA LEU A 2 4.95 -2.25 -8.46
C LEU A 2 5.32 -2.35 -6.97
N THR A 3 6.10 -1.41 -6.46
CA THR A 3 6.48 -1.37 -5.04
C THR A 3 5.91 -0.11 -4.42
N VAL A 4 5.15 -0.26 -3.35
CA VAL A 4 4.60 0.85 -2.57
C VAL A 4 5.31 0.84 -1.23
N LYS A 5 6.08 1.88 -0.96
CA LYS A 5 6.71 2.10 0.35
C LYS A 5 6.00 3.22 1.07
N ILE A 6 5.56 2.93 2.28
CA ILE A 6 4.83 3.86 3.13
C ILE A 6 5.72 4.12 4.34
N SER A 7 5.98 5.38 4.63
CA SER A 7 6.76 5.81 5.78
C SER A 7 6.02 6.91 6.53
N ARG A 8 6.22 6.99 7.85
CA ARG A 8 5.55 7.97 8.70
C ARG A 8 6.40 9.24 8.78
N GLU A 9 5.82 10.38 8.45
CA GLU A 9 6.43 11.70 8.61
C GLU A 9 5.48 12.63 9.38
N ASP A 10 5.85 12.94 10.63
CA ASP A 10 5.07 13.77 11.56
C ASP A 10 3.61 13.31 11.72
N VAL A 11 2.69 14.01 11.04
CA VAL A 11 1.23 13.79 11.06
C VAL A 11 0.69 13.18 9.75
N SER A 12 1.56 12.92 8.78
CA SER A 12 1.23 12.38 7.46
C SER A 12 2.03 11.12 7.16
N TYR A 13 1.67 10.45 6.06
CA TYR A 13 2.42 9.31 5.56
C TYR A 13 2.97 9.63 4.18
N VAL A 14 4.25 9.37 3.97
CA VAL A 14 4.86 9.48 2.64
C VAL A 14 4.74 8.13 1.95
N VAL A 15 4.16 8.15 0.77
CA VAL A 15 3.96 7.01 -0.11
C VAL A 15 4.85 7.16 -1.33
N GLU A 16 5.79 6.23 -1.48
CA GLU A 16 6.67 6.11 -2.64
C GLU A 16 6.17 4.94 -3.50
N VAL A 17 5.66 5.24 -4.68
CA VAL A 17 5.23 4.25 -5.68
C VAL A 17 6.32 4.11 -6.72
N MET A 18 6.95 2.94 -6.74
CA MET A 18 8.07 2.62 -7.64
C MET A 18 7.63 1.59 -8.67
N THR A 19 7.88 1.88 -9.94
CA THR A 19 7.84 0.92 -11.03
C THR A 19 9.22 0.83 -11.66
N GLN A 20 9.42 -0.07 -12.62
CA GLN A 20 10.71 -0.16 -13.35
C GLN A 20 11.10 1.13 -14.09
N ALA A 21 10.14 2.02 -14.36
CA ALA A 21 10.36 3.22 -15.17
C ALA A 21 10.10 4.53 -14.40
N THR A 22 9.38 4.49 -13.28
CA THR A 22 8.90 5.70 -12.59
C THR A 22 8.96 5.57 -11.08
N LEU A 23 9.29 6.69 -10.44
CA LEU A 23 9.18 6.89 -8.99
C LEU A 23 8.23 8.08 -8.77
N ASP A 24 7.12 7.85 -8.10
CA ASP A 24 6.19 8.90 -7.67
C ASP A 24 6.15 8.94 -6.14
N VAL A 25 6.33 10.12 -5.55
CA VAL A 25 6.39 10.29 -4.09
C VAL A 25 5.32 11.29 -3.68
N LYS A 26 4.43 10.87 -2.77
CA LYS A 26 3.29 11.68 -2.32
C LYS A 26 3.12 11.61 -0.82
N SER A 27 2.87 12.76 -0.19
CA SER A 27 2.40 12.80 1.19
C SER A 27 0.88 12.62 1.23
N MET A 28 0.40 11.68 2.04
CA MET A 28 -0.98 11.24 2.08
C MET A 28 -1.47 11.08 3.52
N THR A 29 -2.75 11.39 3.73
CA THR A 29 -3.46 11.02 4.97
C THR A 29 -3.81 9.54 4.95
N VAL A 30 -4.13 8.96 6.12
CA VAL A 30 -4.61 7.56 6.22
C VAL A 30 -5.80 7.30 5.29
N LYS A 31 -6.76 8.22 5.22
CA LYS A 31 -7.94 8.07 4.35
C LYS A 31 -7.54 7.99 2.88
N SER A 32 -6.69 8.91 2.43
CA SER A 32 -6.21 8.93 1.04
C SER A 32 -5.36 7.71 0.69
N LEU A 33 -4.67 7.14 1.68
CA LEU A 33 -3.93 5.88 1.57
C LEU A 33 -4.85 4.70 1.26
N HIS A 34 -5.96 4.57 2.00
CA HIS A 34 -6.99 3.55 1.73
C HIS A 34 -7.56 3.70 0.31
N ASP A 35 -7.87 4.92 -0.11
CA ASP A 35 -8.40 5.21 -1.46
C ASP A 35 -7.38 4.84 -2.56
N MET A 36 -6.09 5.10 -2.34
CA MET A 36 -5.03 4.70 -3.27
C MET A 36 -4.91 3.19 -3.36
N VAL A 37 -4.90 2.49 -2.23
CA VAL A 37 -4.84 1.02 -2.19
C VAL A 37 -6.03 0.42 -2.94
N TYR A 38 -7.23 0.96 -2.71
CA TYR A 38 -8.44 0.59 -3.46
C TYR A 38 -8.27 0.79 -4.97
N THR A 39 -7.72 1.94 -5.37
CA THR A 39 -7.49 2.26 -6.78
C THR A 39 -6.43 1.35 -7.40
N LEU A 40 -5.36 1.02 -6.67
CA LEU A 40 -4.29 0.12 -7.11
C LEU A 40 -4.81 -1.30 -7.33
N GLY A 41 -5.59 -1.84 -6.40
CA GLY A 41 -6.21 -3.16 -6.53
C GLY A 41 -7.19 -3.28 -7.71
N ARG A 42 -7.73 -2.15 -8.18
CA ARG A 42 -8.54 -2.09 -9.41
C ARG A 42 -7.74 -2.01 -10.71
N LEU A 43 -6.56 -1.40 -10.67
CA LEU A 43 -5.77 -1.10 -11.88
C LEU A 43 -4.70 -2.15 -12.16
N ALA A 44 -4.21 -2.84 -11.12
CA ALA A 44 -3.23 -3.90 -11.22
C ALA A 44 -3.68 -5.09 -10.40
N HIS A 45 -3.39 -6.30 -10.88
CA HIS A 45 -3.48 -7.48 -10.02
C HIS A 45 -2.58 -7.22 -8.82
N ILE A 46 -3.17 -7.25 -7.63
CA ILE A 46 -2.49 -6.90 -6.40
C ILE A 46 -1.32 -7.86 -6.08
N ASN A 47 -1.30 -9.04 -6.72
CA ASN A 47 -0.18 -9.99 -6.73
C ASN A 47 1.11 -9.42 -7.36
N ASP A 48 1.01 -8.36 -8.15
CA ASP A 48 2.16 -7.64 -8.71
C ASP A 48 2.62 -6.47 -7.83
N VAL A 49 2.02 -6.29 -6.65
CA VAL A 49 2.28 -5.17 -5.73
C VAL A 49 2.96 -5.65 -4.45
N HIS A 50 4.11 -5.07 -4.12
CA HIS A 50 4.75 -5.25 -2.82
C HIS A 50 4.51 -4.01 -1.96
N PHE A 51 3.93 -4.22 -0.78
CA PHE A 51 3.67 -3.15 0.19
C PHE A 51 4.72 -3.21 1.31
N PHE A 52 5.44 -2.12 1.50
CA PHE A 52 6.28 -1.88 2.68
C PHE A 52 5.56 -0.85 3.53
N ILE A 53 5.05 -1.25 4.70
CA ILE A 53 4.19 -0.41 5.54
C ILE A 53 4.68 -0.35 6.97
N PRO A 54 4.47 0.78 7.66
CA PRO A 54 4.86 0.89 9.05
C PRO A 54 3.91 0.07 9.93
N SER A 55 4.46 -0.50 11.00
CA SER A 55 3.73 -1.39 11.93
C SER A 55 2.42 -0.82 12.50
N ASP A 56 2.32 0.50 12.69
CA ASP A 56 1.10 1.15 13.17
C ASP A 56 -0.03 1.18 12.13
N LEU A 57 0.30 1.14 10.84
CA LEU A 57 -0.66 1.06 9.74
C LEU A 57 -1.00 -0.37 9.33
N GLU A 58 -0.15 -1.35 9.66
CA GLU A 58 -0.31 -2.74 9.25
C GLU A 58 -1.73 -3.24 9.49
N THR A 59 -2.21 -3.18 10.74
CA THR A 59 -3.52 -3.73 11.09
C THR A 59 -4.66 -3.04 10.35
N SER A 60 -4.60 -1.71 10.19
CA SER A 60 -5.67 -0.97 9.50
C SER A 60 -5.67 -1.24 8.01
N LEU A 61 -4.49 -1.21 7.38
CA LEU A 61 -4.37 -1.35 5.93
C LEU A 61 -4.61 -2.80 5.48
N VAL A 62 -4.07 -3.78 6.23
CA VAL A 62 -4.33 -5.21 6.00
C VAL A 62 -5.80 -5.53 6.18
N LYS A 63 -6.48 -5.00 7.20
CA LYS A 63 -7.93 -5.21 7.36
C LYS A 63 -8.73 -4.67 6.17
N SER A 64 -8.42 -3.46 5.71
CA SER A 64 -9.10 -2.91 4.52
C SER A 64 -8.85 -3.76 3.28
N LEU A 65 -7.61 -4.24 3.10
CA LEU A 65 -7.26 -5.15 2.02
C LEU A 65 -7.98 -6.50 2.12
N GLN A 66 -8.13 -7.08 3.32
CA GLN A 66 -8.80 -8.37 3.52
C GLN A 66 -10.30 -8.31 3.23
N VAL A 67 -10.94 -7.17 3.49
CA VAL A 67 -12.36 -6.98 3.21
C VAL A 67 -12.61 -6.99 1.70
N GLU A 68 -11.73 -6.33 0.93
CA GLU A 68 -11.93 -6.13 -0.51
C GLU A 68 -11.27 -7.23 -1.37
N TYR A 69 -10.13 -7.76 -0.94
CA TYR A 69 -9.31 -8.73 -1.68
C TYR A 69 -8.89 -9.91 -0.77
N PRO A 70 -9.86 -10.66 -0.20
CA PRO A 70 -9.59 -11.68 0.81
C PRO A 70 -8.68 -12.81 0.33
N GLY A 71 -8.74 -13.18 -0.95
CA GLY A 71 -7.92 -14.26 -1.51
C GLY A 71 -6.49 -13.81 -1.78
N GLU A 72 -6.35 -12.57 -2.24
CA GLU A 72 -5.10 -12.01 -2.70
C GLU A 72 -4.22 -11.57 -1.52
N VAL A 73 -4.80 -11.10 -0.41
CA VAL A 73 -4.04 -10.76 0.81
C VAL A 73 -3.27 -11.96 1.38
N TYR A 74 -3.80 -13.18 1.27
CA TYR A 74 -3.08 -14.39 1.69
C TYR A 74 -1.89 -14.72 0.80
N GLU A 75 -1.89 -14.26 -0.45
CA GLU A 75 -0.79 -14.43 -1.41
C GLU A 75 0.22 -13.26 -1.38
N HIS A 76 -0.12 -12.13 -0.74
CA HIS A 76 0.67 -10.90 -0.85
C HIS A 76 1.89 -10.80 0.05
N ARG A 77 2.94 -10.22 -0.56
CA ARG A 77 4.19 -9.86 0.09
C ARG A 77 4.07 -8.49 0.79
N ILE A 78 3.24 -8.42 1.83
CA ILE A 78 3.21 -7.28 2.74
C ILE A 78 4.40 -7.42 3.69
N THR A 79 5.29 -6.43 3.68
CA THR A 79 6.44 -6.36 4.58
C THR A 79 6.21 -5.23 5.58
N VAL A 80 6.26 -5.56 6.86
CA VAL A 80 6.11 -4.60 7.95
C VAL A 80 7.48 -4.07 8.34
N GLN A 81 7.60 -2.75 8.49
CA GLN A 81 8.83 -2.06 8.90
C GLN A 81 8.62 -1.20 10.15
#